data_AF-W0BF46-F1
#
_entry.id   AF-W0BF46-F1
#
_cell.length_a   1.000
_cell.length_b   1.000
_cell.length_c   1.000
_cell.angle_alpha   90.00
_cell.angle_beta   90.00
_cell.angle_gamma   90.00
#
_symmetry.space_group_name_H-M   'P 1'
#
loop_
_entity.id
_entity.type
_entity.pdbx_description
1 polymer ?
#
loop_
_entity_poly.entity_id
_entity_poly.type
_entity_poly.pdbx_seq_one_letter_code
_entity_poly.pdbx_strand_id
1 'polypeptide(L)'
;MTRVILMVLLLLNGIAFADKPVGFLWYTKENKRVEKKVPSGIAFKSLSYTERDAVLRFYTMEALHKARYTKKVEDMRVFLSLQDYWLKESSRFKSLFQQTMLAHPEYDYAVTHPTSNLGAKITDEMRESQTVEVINRLSKSHGLLFFYRGKSPYDLKQIPIITDFCQRFNLPLMPVSVDGVVSPTLMNSRMDQGQANRLGVRYFPALLLVNPENQRVSPIAYGLTTQDVLMERIKQVATQFKGDE
;
A
#
# COMPACT_ATOMS: atom_id res chain seq x y z
N MET A 1 -113.53 -31.90 -29.89
CA MET A 1 -112.67 -30.88 -30.53
C MET A 1 -112.58 -29.68 -29.61
N THR A 2 -111.72 -29.71 -28.58
CA THR A 2 -110.68 -28.68 -28.40
C THR A 2 -109.46 -29.22 -27.63
N ARG A 3 -109.30 -30.56 -27.60
CA ARG A 3 -108.10 -31.29 -27.14
C ARG A 3 -106.82 -30.99 -27.95
N VAL A 4 -106.87 -30.03 -28.87
CA VAL A 4 -105.73 -29.57 -29.70
C VAL A 4 -105.19 -28.22 -29.24
N ILE A 5 -105.94 -27.44 -28.44
CA ILE A 5 -105.52 -26.10 -28.01
C ILE A 5 -104.60 -26.15 -26.78
N LEU A 6 -104.76 -27.16 -25.90
CA LEU A 6 -103.90 -27.33 -24.72
C LEU A 6 -102.47 -27.81 -25.09
N MET A 7 -102.30 -28.38 -26.28
CA MET A 7 -101.00 -28.88 -26.77
C MET A 7 -100.19 -27.79 -27.50
N VAL A 8 -100.82 -26.70 -27.91
CA VAL A 8 -100.16 -25.56 -28.60
C VAL A 8 -99.71 -24.48 -27.61
N LEU A 9 -100.39 -24.32 -26.47
CA LEU A 9 -99.95 -23.37 -25.43
C LEU A 9 -98.72 -23.84 -24.62
N LEU A 10 -98.34 -25.11 -24.74
CA LEU A 10 -97.19 -25.71 -24.06
C LEU A 10 -95.89 -25.65 -24.90
N LEU A 11 -95.98 -25.23 -26.17
CA LEU A 11 -94.85 -25.15 -27.10
C LEU A 11 -94.26 -23.73 -27.29
N LEU A 12 -94.77 -22.73 -26.57
CA LEU A 12 -94.29 -21.33 -26.64
C LEU A 12 -93.44 -20.87 -25.44
N ASN A 13 -93.13 -21.75 -24.49
CA ASN A 13 -92.09 -21.46 -23.49
C ASN A 13 -90.71 -21.76 -24.10
N GLY A 14 -90.29 -20.86 -24.98
CA GLY A 14 -88.90 -20.77 -25.43
C GLY A 14 -88.01 -20.67 -24.19
N ILE A 15 -87.09 -21.62 -24.08
CA ILE A 15 -86.22 -21.79 -22.95
C ILE A 15 -85.25 -20.60 -22.93
N ALA A 16 -85.55 -19.60 -22.09
CA ALA A 16 -84.57 -18.62 -21.66
C ALA A 16 -83.59 -19.34 -20.71
N PHE A 17 -82.61 -20.05 -21.27
CA PHE A 17 -81.45 -20.45 -20.50
C PHE A 17 -80.71 -19.17 -20.10
N ALA A 18 -80.94 -18.71 -18.87
CA ALA A 18 -80.02 -17.80 -18.23
C ALA A 18 -78.68 -18.54 -18.11
N ASP A 19 -77.64 -18.01 -18.74
CA ASP A 19 -76.32 -18.65 -18.88
C ASP A 19 -75.60 -18.89 -17.52
N LYS A 20 -76.23 -18.48 -16.41
CA LYS A 20 -75.77 -18.72 -15.03
C LYS A 20 -76.99 -18.94 -14.13
N PRO A 21 -77.05 -20.03 -13.34
CA PRO A 21 -78.12 -20.21 -12.36
C PRO A 21 -77.97 -19.18 -11.24
N VAL A 22 -78.90 -18.24 -11.14
CA VAL A 22 -79.04 -17.34 -9.99
C VAL A 22 -79.75 -18.08 -8.86
N GLY A 23 -79.00 -18.94 -8.17
CA GLY A 23 -79.43 -19.55 -6.91
C GLY A 23 -79.34 -18.55 -5.76
N PHE A 24 -80.25 -18.66 -4.79
CA PHE A 24 -80.37 -17.81 -3.60
C PHE A 24 -79.19 -17.91 -2.60
N LEU A 25 -78.16 -18.69 -2.92
CA LEU A 25 -76.90 -18.74 -2.20
C LEU A 25 -75.92 -17.77 -2.87
N TRP A 26 -75.87 -16.55 -2.34
CA TRP A 26 -75.09 -15.39 -2.82
C TRP A 26 -73.56 -15.56 -2.79
N TYR A 27 -73.00 -16.49 -3.55
CA TYR A 27 -71.55 -16.46 -3.87
C TYR A 27 -71.26 -16.98 -5.27
N THR A 28 -71.68 -16.24 -6.30
CA THR A 28 -71.00 -16.31 -7.60
C THR A 28 -69.66 -15.63 -7.43
N LYS A 29 -68.63 -16.41 -7.07
CA LYS A 29 -67.26 -15.91 -6.96
C LYS A 29 -66.80 -15.51 -8.36
N GLU A 30 -66.95 -14.23 -8.70
CA GLU A 30 -66.32 -13.70 -9.91
C GLU A 30 -64.83 -13.97 -9.80
N ASN A 31 -64.34 -14.89 -10.63
CA ASN A 31 -62.92 -15.14 -10.79
C ASN A 31 -62.33 -13.94 -11.54
N LYS A 32 -62.26 -12.78 -10.89
CA LYS A 32 -61.37 -11.70 -11.31
C LYS A 32 -59.97 -12.27 -11.19
N ARG A 33 -59.43 -12.78 -12.32
CA ARG A 33 -58.01 -13.00 -12.47
C ARG A 33 -57.36 -11.67 -12.16
N VAL A 34 -56.83 -11.53 -10.95
CA VAL A 34 -55.92 -10.45 -10.62
C VAL A 34 -54.76 -10.63 -11.58
N GLU A 35 -54.65 -9.76 -12.59
CA GLU A 35 -53.43 -9.68 -13.38
C GLU A 35 -52.30 -9.48 -12.37
N LYS A 36 -51.47 -10.50 -12.21
CA LYS A 36 -50.24 -10.38 -11.43
C LYS A 36 -49.43 -9.32 -12.16
N LYS A 37 -49.44 -8.09 -11.64
CA LYS A 37 -48.49 -7.05 -12.04
C LYS A 37 -47.12 -7.70 -11.91
N VAL A 38 -46.49 -7.99 -13.05
CA VAL A 38 -45.10 -8.42 -13.07
C VAL A 38 -44.35 -7.34 -12.29
N PRO A 39 -43.62 -7.67 -11.21
CA PRO A 39 -42.85 -6.65 -10.52
C PRO A 39 -41.93 -6.02 -11.55
N SER A 40 -42.13 -4.73 -11.82
CA SER A 40 -41.29 -3.96 -12.73
C SER A 40 -39.93 -3.83 -12.06
N GLY A 41 -39.07 -4.82 -12.29
CA GLY A 41 -37.68 -4.77 -11.84
C GLY A 41 -36.94 -3.67 -12.57
N ILE A 42 -36.08 -2.95 -11.87
CA ILE A 42 -35.16 -1.99 -12.47
C ILE A 42 -34.20 -2.79 -13.37
N ALA A 43 -33.97 -2.34 -14.60
CA ALA A 43 -33.05 -3.01 -15.51
C ALA A 43 -31.62 -2.97 -14.94
N PHE A 44 -30.86 -4.06 -15.09
CA PHE A 44 -29.47 -4.09 -14.61
C PHE A 44 -28.61 -2.94 -15.19
N LYS A 45 -28.88 -2.57 -16.45
CA LYS A 45 -28.21 -1.46 -17.14
C LYS A 45 -28.62 -0.07 -16.65
N SER A 46 -29.70 0.07 -15.88
CA SER A 46 -30.11 1.35 -15.28
C SER A 46 -29.58 1.53 -13.85
N LEU A 47 -28.99 0.49 -13.25
CA LEU A 47 -28.34 0.58 -11.94
C LEU A 47 -27.06 1.42 -12.02
N SER A 48 -26.66 2.03 -10.91
CA SER A 48 -25.33 2.64 -10.75
C SER A 48 -24.23 1.57 -10.85
N TYR A 49 -22.99 1.99 -11.13
CA TYR A 49 -21.87 1.06 -11.25
C TYR A 49 -21.63 0.23 -9.98
N THR A 50 -21.81 0.85 -8.80
CA THR A 50 -21.67 0.19 -7.51
C THR A 50 -22.77 -0.85 -7.27
N GLU A 51 -24.01 -0.55 -7.64
CA GLU A 51 -25.12 -1.50 -7.54
C GLU A 51 -24.94 -2.68 -8.49
N ARG A 52 -24.45 -2.44 -9.72
CA ARG A 52 -24.13 -3.52 -10.67
C ARG A 52 -23.07 -4.47 -10.11
N ASP A 53 -22.00 -3.92 -9.55
CA ASP A 53 -20.92 -4.68 -8.93
C ASP A 53 -21.43 -5.51 -7.76
N ALA A 54 -22.25 -4.91 -6.88
CA ALA A 54 -22.86 -5.59 -5.75
C ALA A 54 -23.73 -6.78 -6.18
N VAL A 55 -24.52 -6.63 -7.25
CA VAL A 55 -25.34 -7.71 -7.80
C VAL A 55 -24.47 -8.84 -8.36
N LEU A 56 -23.44 -8.52 -9.16
CA LEU A 56 -22.53 -9.54 -9.72
C LEU A 56 -21.76 -10.27 -8.62
N ARG A 57 -21.29 -9.54 -7.60
CA ARG A 57 -20.61 -10.11 -6.43
C ARG A 57 -21.53 -11.05 -5.67
N PHE A 58 -22.78 -10.65 -5.44
CA PHE A 58 -23.78 -11.51 -4.79
C PHE A 58 -23.96 -12.83 -5.56
N TYR A 59 -24.23 -12.78 -6.87
CA TYR A 59 -24.42 -14.00 -7.67
C TYR A 59 -23.16 -14.87 -7.75
N THR A 60 -21.97 -14.25 -7.79
CA THR A 60 -20.70 -14.97 -7.76
C THR A 60 -20.54 -15.76 -6.45
N MET A 61 -20.83 -15.12 -5.32
CA MET A 61 -20.78 -15.77 -4.00
C MET A 61 -21.84 -16.84 -3.83
N GLU A 62 -23.06 -16.60 -4.32
CA GLU A 62 -24.14 -17.58 -4.27
C GLU A 62 -23.82 -18.82 -5.12
N ALA A 63 -23.28 -18.63 -6.33
CA ALA A 63 -22.83 -19.73 -7.18
C ALA A 63 -21.71 -20.55 -6.50
N LEU A 64 -20.77 -19.88 -5.82
CA LEU A 64 -19.73 -20.54 -5.04
C LEU A 64 -20.32 -21.38 -3.89
N HIS A 65 -21.23 -20.80 -3.10
CA HIS A 65 -21.86 -21.50 -1.97
C HIS A 65 -22.69 -22.69 -2.45
N LYS A 66 -23.46 -22.52 -3.52
CA LYS A 66 -24.23 -23.59 -4.15
C LYS A 66 -23.31 -24.73 -4.61
N ALA A 67 -22.24 -24.43 -5.33
CA ALA A 67 -21.28 -25.43 -5.79
C ALA A 67 -20.61 -26.18 -4.62
N ARG A 68 -20.29 -25.49 -3.52
CA ARG A 68 -19.75 -26.10 -2.30
C ARG A 68 -20.71 -27.07 -1.63
N TYR A 69 -22.00 -26.71 -1.61
CA TYR A 69 -23.04 -27.53 -0.99
C TYR A 69 -23.41 -28.73 -1.87
N THR A 70 -23.69 -28.52 -3.15
CA THR A 70 -24.17 -29.57 -4.07
C THR A 70 -23.04 -30.48 -4.56
N LYS A 71 -21.80 -29.98 -4.61
CA LYS A 71 -20.62 -30.67 -5.15
C LYS A 71 -20.83 -31.19 -6.59
N LYS A 72 -21.68 -30.53 -7.38
CA LYS A 72 -21.97 -30.88 -8.78
C LYS A 72 -21.08 -30.10 -9.75
N VAL A 73 -20.70 -30.75 -10.86
CA VAL A 73 -19.87 -30.14 -11.91
C VAL A 73 -20.60 -28.97 -12.58
N GLU A 74 -21.91 -29.07 -12.77
CA GLU A 74 -22.72 -28.05 -13.41
C GLU A 74 -22.80 -26.77 -12.58
N ASP A 75 -22.93 -26.89 -11.26
CA ASP A 75 -22.95 -25.75 -10.34
C ASP A 75 -21.55 -25.12 -10.23
N MET A 76 -20.49 -25.93 -10.23
CA MET A 76 -19.11 -25.43 -10.30
C MET A 76 -18.84 -24.68 -11.60
N ARG A 77 -19.34 -25.16 -12.75
CA ARG A 77 -19.23 -24.49 -14.05
C ARG A 77 -19.85 -23.09 -14.02
N VAL A 78 -20.99 -22.92 -13.35
CA VAL A 78 -21.63 -21.59 -13.20
C VAL A 78 -20.72 -20.65 -12.41
N PHE A 79 -20.17 -21.09 -11.27
CA PHE A 79 -19.21 -20.29 -10.51
C PHE A 79 -17.98 -19.92 -11.35
N LEU A 80 -17.36 -20.89 -12.03
CA LEU A 80 -16.19 -20.66 -12.88
C LEU A 80 -16.47 -19.67 -14.01
N SER A 81 -17.68 -19.67 -14.58
CA SER A 81 -18.05 -18.70 -15.60
C SER A 81 -18.11 -17.26 -15.07
N LEU A 82 -18.55 -17.07 -13.82
CA LEU A 82 -18.55 -15.76 -13.15
C LEU A 82 -17.13 -15.35 -12.73
N GLN A 83 -16.30 -16.31 -12.30
CA GLN A 83 -14.89 -16.06 -12.00
C GLN A 83 -14.12 -15.61 -13.27
N ASP A 84 -14.33 -16.29 -14.39
CA ASP A 84 -13.73 -15.93 -15.69
C ASP A 84 -14.17 -14.52 -16.14
N TYR A 85 -15.43 -14.14 -15.90
CA TYR A 85 -15.90 -12.78 -16.14
C TYR A 85 -15.07 -11.76 -15.34
N TRP A 86 -14.86 -11.95 -14.04
CA TRP A 86 -14.05 -11.05 -13.21
C TRP A 86 -12.59 -11.00 -13.66
N LEU A 87 -12.01 -12.13 -14.07
CA LEU A 87 -10.65 -12.19 -14.59
C LEU A 87 -10.49 -11.37 -15.88
N LYS A 88 -11.46 -11.51 -16.80
CA LYS A 88 -11.51 -10.73 -18.05
C LYS A 88 -11.72 -9.24 -17.77
N GLU A 89 -12.58 -8.90 -16.82
CA GLU A 89 -12.83 -7.51 -16.44
C GLU A 89 -11.59 -6.86 -15.82
N SER A 90 -10.91 -7.57 -14.89
CA SER A 90 -9.60 -7.17 -14.36
C SER A 90 -8.57 -6.92 -15.46
N SER A 91 -8.52 -7.81 -16.46
CA SER A 91 -7.59 -7.66 -17.58
C SER A 91 -7.88 -6.42 -18.43
N ARG A 92 -9.16 -6.15 -18.74
CA ARG A 92 -9.57 -4.93 -19.45
C ARG A 92 -9.28 -3.67 -18.65
N PHE A 93 -9.58 -3.70 -17.35
CA PHE A 93 -9.34 -2.58 -16.46
C PHE A 93 -7.84 -2.29 -16.34
N LYS A 94 -6.99 -3.31 -16.27
CA LYS A 94 -5.53 -3.15 -16.34
C LYS A 94 -5.10 -2.47 -17.64
N SER A 95 -5.62 -2.90 -18.79
CA SER A 95 -5.29 -2.27 -20.08
C SER A 95 -5.74 -0.81 -20.13
N LEU A 96 -6.94 -0.50 -19.62
CA LEU A 96 -7.44 0.87 -19.52
C LEU A 96 -6.53 1.70 -18.59
N PHE A 97 -6.19 1.19 -17.41
CA PHE A 97 -5.28 1.84 -16.47
C PHE A 97 -3.93 2.17 -17.13
N GLN A 98 -3.33 1.22 -17.86
CA GLN A 98 -2.09 1.45 -18.59
C GLN A 98 -2.24 2.54 -19.67
N GLN A 99 -3.33 2.53 -20.44
CA GLN A 99 -3.60 3.60 -21.41
C GLN A 99 -3.79 4.95 -20.73
N THR A 100 -4.48 4.99 -19.60
CA THR A 100 -4.69 6.21 -18.82
C THR A 100 -3.37 6.75 -18.26
N MET A 101 -2.48 5.90 -17.72
CA MET A 101 -1.16 6.34 -17.27
C MET A 101 -0.32 6.92 -18.41
N LEU A 102 -0.44 6.38 -19.63
CA LEU A 102 0.24 6.93 -20.81
C LEU A 102 -0.37 8.26 -21.29
N ALA A 103 -1.69 8.41 -21.21
CA ALA A 103 -2.38 9.65 -21.57
C ALA A 103 -2.22 10.75 -20.51
N HIS A 104 -2.07 10.36 -19.25
CA HIS A 104 -1.96 11.23 -18.08
C HIS A 104 -0.74 10.86 -17.23
N PRO A 105 0.49 11.11 -17.74
CA PRO A 105 1.72 10.76 -17.05
C PRO A 105 1.90 11.48 -15.71
N GLU A 106 1.17 12.56 -15.45
CA GLU A 106 1.16 13.27 -14.16
C GLU A 106 0.73 12.40 -12.97
N TYR A 107 -0.01 11.31 -13.22
CA TYR A 107 -0.41 10.35 -12.18
C TYR A 107 0.53 9.15 -12.06
N ASP A 108 1.50 9.02 -12.96
CA ASP A 108 2.46 7.92 -12.93
C ASP A 108 3.70 8.31 -12.10
N TYR A 109 3.80 7.73 -10.90
CA TYR A 109 4.93 7.94 -9.99
C TYR A 109 6.28 7.60 -10.65
N ALA A 110 6.32 6.62 -11.57
CA ALA A 110 7.56 6.19 -12.22
C ALA A 110 8.16 7.27 -13.14
N VAL A 111 7.37 8.28 -13.54
CA VAL A 111 7.84 9.42 -14.36
C VAL A 111 8.81 10.29 -13.58
N THR A 112 8.57 10.50 -12.29
CA THR A 112 9.44 11.32 -11.42
C THR A 112 10.40 10.46 -10.60
N HIS A 113 10.03 9.21 -10.32
CA HIS A 113 10.81 8.29 -9.51
C HIS A 113 11.03 6.98 -10.27
N PRO A 114 12.06 6.93 -11.14
CA PRO A 114 12.33 5.77 -11.97
C PRO A 114 12.43 4.47 -11.15
N THR A 115 11.46 3.57 -11.33
CA THR A 115 11.39 2.28 -10.60
C THR A 115 12.12 1.14 -11.30
N SER A 116 12.63 1.38 -12.51
CA SER A 116 13.44 0.40 -13.22
C SER A 116 14.79 0.19 -12.53
N ASN A 117 15.42 -0.98 -12.72
CA ASN A 117 16.74 -1.25 -12.17
C ASN A 117 17.79 -0.20 -12.56
N LEU A 118 17.72 0.29 -13.81
CA LEU A 118 18.59 1.36 -14.28
C LEU A 118 18.27 2.69 -13.57
N GLY A 119 16.99 2.99 -13.43
CA GLY A 119 16.49 4.16 -12.70
C GLY A 119 16.99 4.18 -11.26
N ALA A 120 16.77 3.09 -10.52
CA ALA A 120 17.23 2.92 -9.15
C ALA A 120 18.75 3.13 -9.02
N LYS A 121 19.54 2.53 -9.92
CA LYS A 121 21.00 2.70 -9.94
C LYS A 121 21.42 4.15 -10.15
N ILE A 122 20.80 4.85 -11.10
CA ILE A 122 21.10 6.28 -11.35
C ILE A 122 20.74 7.11 -10.11
N THR A 123 19.59 6.85 -9.48
CA THR A 123 19.19 7.55 -8.27
C THR A 123 20.17 7.30 -7.12
N ASP A 124 20.66 6.06 -6.95
CA ASP A 124 21.65 5.74 -5.92
C ASP A 124 23.00 6.41 -6.19
N GLU A 125 23.47 6.43 -7.43
CA GLU A 125 24.69 7.16 -7.83
C GLU A 125 24.55 8.68 -7.56
N MET A 126 23.37 9.25 -7.84
CA MET A 126 23.07 10.65 -7.52
C MET A 126 23.09 10.91 -6.01
N ARG A 127 22.45 10.05 -5.20
CA ARG A 127 22.44 10.17 -3.74
C ARG A 127 23.85 10.05 -3.15
N GLU A 128 24.66 9.12 -3.66
CA GLU A 128 26.05 8.97 -3.23
C GLU A 128 26.86 10.22 -3.57
N SER A 129 26.74 10.74 -4.79
CA SER A 129 27.42 11.97 -5.22
C SER A 129 27.04 13.18 -4.35
N GLN A 130 25.74 13.37 -4.06
CA GLN A 130 25.26 14.42 -3.16
C GLN A 130 25.83 14.24 -1.73
N THR A 131 25.88 13.01 -1.24
CA THR A 131 26.43 12.71 0.08
C THR A 131 27.92 13.07 0.13
N VAL A 132 28.69 12.70 -0.89
CA VAL A 132 30.11 13.04 -1.03
C VAL A 132 30.31 14.56 -1.07
N GLU A 133 29.48 15.29 -1.81
CA GLU A 133 29.53 16.75 -1.88
C GLU A 133 29.27 17.41 -0.51
N VAL A 134 28.26 16.93 0.22
CA VAL A 134 27.96 17.41 1.58
C VAL A 134 29.15 17.19 2.51
N ILE A 135 29.76 16.00 2.50
CA ILE A 135 30.91 15.70 3.36
C ILE A 135 32.12 16.56 2.98
N ASN A 136 32.41 16.73 1.69
CA ASN A 136 33.49 17.60 1.21
C ASN A 136 33.30 19.08 1.57
N ARG A 137 32.05 19.54 1.62
CA ARG A 137 31.74 20.89 2.10
C ARG A 137 31.96 21.00 3.60
N LEU A 138 31.56 19.99 4.37
CA LEU A 138 31.74 19.97 5.82
C LEU A 138 33.21 19.86 6.21
N SER A 139 34.04 19.14 5.47
CA SER A 139 35.47 18.97 5.81
C SER A 139 36.27 20.27 5.79
N LYS A 140 35.76 21.32 5.12
CA LYS A 140 36.35 22.66 5.14
C LYS A 140 36.15 23.41 6.46
N SER A 141 35.11 23.07 7.22
CA SER A 141 34.71 23.81 8.43
C SER A 141 34.54 22.93 9.67
N HIS A 142 34.51 21.60 9.53
CA HIS A 142 34.29 20.67 10.62
C HIS A 142 35.47 19.72 10.80
N GLY A 143 35.64 19.24 12.02
CA GLY A 143 36.54 18.14 12.37
C GLY A 143 35.80 17.04 13.10
N LEU A 144 36.48 15.92 13.32
CA LEU A 144 35.96 14.76 14.03
C LEU A 144 36.66 14.59 15.38
N LEU A 145 35.87 14.44 16.44
CA LEU A 145 36.33 13.92 17.72
C LEU A 145 36.04 12.42 17.78
N PHE A 146 37.07 11.63 18.06
CA PHE A 146 36.95 10.18 18.15
C PHE A 146 37.35 9.69 19.55
N PHE A 147 36.37 9.30 20.34
CA PHE A 147 36.58 8.74 21.68
C PHE A 147 36.64 7.23 21.61
N TYR A 148 37.73 6.64 22.12
CA TYR A 148 37.95 5.21 22.05
C TYR A 148 38.67 4.68 23.29
N ARG A 149 38.64 3.36 23.46
CA ARG A 149 39.36 2.62 24.50
C ARG A 149 40.40 1.73 23.83
N GLY A 150 41.68 1.96 24.09
CA GLY A 150 42.77 1.18 23.48
C GLY A 150 42.77 -0.29 23.89
N LYS A 151 42.16 -0.65 25.02
CA LYS A 151 42.02 -2.05 25.49
C LYS A 151 40.86 -2.80 24.83
N SER A 152 39.94 -2.13 24.14
CA SER A 152 38.73 -2.75 23.58
C SER A 152 38.98 -3.24 22.14
N PRO A 153 38.71 -4.52 21.82
CA PRO A 153 38.92 -5.03 20.46
C PRO A 153 38.01 -4.36 19.43
N TYR A 154 36.78 -3.98 19.81
CA TYR A 154 35.84 -3.29 18.91
C TYR A 154 36.35 -1.90 18.53
N ASP A 155 36.86 -1.17 19.51
CA ASP A 155 37.43 0.17 19.33
C ASP A 155 38.67 0.10 18.43
N LEU A 156 39.55 -0.88 18.66
CA LEU A 156 40.72 -1.13 17.80
C LEU A 156 40.33 -1.48 16.35
N LYS A 157 39.23 -2.19 16.13
CA LYS A 157 38.70 -2.48 14.78
C LYS A 157 38.08 -1.26 14.11
N GLN A 158 37.55 -0.31 14.90
CA GLN A 158 36.98 0.93 14.37
C GLN A 158 38.06 1.91 13.87
N ILE A 159 39.23 1.93 14.51
CA ILE A 159 40.32 2.87 14.18
C ILE A 159 40.65 2.93 12.68
N PRO A 160 41.02 1.83 11.99
CA PRO A 160 41.37 1.90 10.57
C PRO A 160 40.21 2.43 9.71
N ILE A 161 38.96 2.08 10.04
CA ILE A 161 37.78 2.56 9.31
C ILE A 161 37.67 4.09 9.40
N ILE A 162 37.89 4.67 10.59
CA ILE A 162 37.86 6.13 10.79
C ILE A 162 39.06 6.81 10.15
N THR A 163 40.26 6.23 10.27
CA THR A 163 41.46 6.80 9.67
C THR A 163 41.33 6.88 8.14
N ASP A 164 40.89 5.80 7.49
CA ASP A 164 40.67 5.77 6.05
C ASP A 164 39.56 6.74 5.62
N PHE A 165 38.47 6.83 6.40
CA PHE A 165 37.39 7.78 6.17
C PHE A 165 37.87 9.23 6.23
N CYS A 166 38.64 9.58 7.27
CA CYS A 166 39.21 10.91 7.42
C CYS A 166 40.19 11.25 6.30
N GLN A 167 41.00 10.28 5.85
CA GLN A 167 41.91 10.45 4.73
C GLN A 167 41.15 10.66 3.41
N ARG A 168 40.07 9.91 3.17
CA ARG A 168 39.24 10.01 1.96
C ARG A 168 38.61 11.40 1.79
N PHE A 169 38.17 12.01 2.88
CA PHE A 169 37.41 13.28 2.86
C PHE A 169 38.20 14.49 3.40
N ASN A 170 39.49 14.31 3.69
CA ASN A 170 40.37 15.31 4.29
C ASN A 170 39.79 15.91 5.59
N LEU A 171 39.16 15.09 6.42
CA LEU A 171 38.57 15.51 7.69
C LEU A 171 39.64 15.53 8.80
N PRO A 172 39.84 16.66 9.51
CA PRO A 172 40.70 16.69 10.69
C PRO A 172 40.17 15.74 11.76
N LEU A 173 41.03 14.86 12.27
CA LEU A 173 40.69 13.90 13.31
C LEU A 173 41.43 14.24 14.62
N MET A 174 40.69 14.37 15.71
CA MET A 174 41.22 14.45 17.07
C MET A 174 40.82 13.20 17.85
N PRO A 175 41.73 12.21 17.96
CA PRO A 175 41.47 11.00 18.74
C PRO A 175 41.70 11.24 20.23
N VAL A 176 40.83 10.68 21.06
CA VAL A 176 40.84 10.78 22.52
C VAL A 176 40.75 9.38 23.13
N SER A 177 41.81 8.96 23.83
CA SER A 177 41.84 7.71 24.59
C SER A 177 41.19 7.91 25.94
N VAL A 178 40.15 7.10 26.22
CA VAL A 178 39.35 7.19 27.45
C VAL A 178 39.88 6.28 28.55
N ASP A 179 40.56 5.19 28.19
CA ASP A 179 41.14 4.22 29.14
C ASP A 179 42.64 4.43 29.36
N GLY A 180 43.20 5.50 28.81
CA GLY A 180 44.61 5.86 28.90
C GLY A 180 45.53 5.03 28.00
N VAL A 181 44.99 4.09 27.21
CA VAL A 181 45.77 3.25 26.29
C VAL A 181 45.67 3.83 24.89
N VAL A 182 46.81 4.23 24.33
CA VAL A 182 46.90 4.80 22.99
C VAL A 182 47.13 3.68 21.97
N SER A 183 46.35 3.72 20.89
CA SER A 183 46.58 2.81 19.77
C SER A 183 47.85 3.19 18.99
N PRO A 184 48.68 2.23 18.55
CA PRO A 184 49.86 2.51 17.73
C PRO A 184 49.55 3.28 16.44
N THR A 185 48.35 3.15 15.89
CA THR A 185 47.92 3.87 14.68
C THR A 185 47.53 5.33 14.97
N LEU A 186 47.24 5.68 16.23
CA LEU A 186 46.77 7.00 16.65
C LEU A 186 47.72 7.60 17.70
N MET A 187 49.03 7.65 17.42
CA MET A 187 50.05 8.13 18.37
C MET A 187 49.84 9.57 18.84
N ASN A 188 49.10 10.38 18.06
CA ASN A 188 48.71 11.75 18.41
C ASN A 188 47.45 11.84 19.30
N SER A 189 46.99 10.71 19.86
CA SER A 189 45.82 10.69 20.74
C SER A 189 46.03 11.50 22.00
N ARG A 190 44.99 12.25 22.37
CA ARG A 190 44.91 12.94 23.66
C ARG A 190 44.32 11.99 24.70
N MET A 191 44.67 12.20 25.96
CA MET A 191 44.03 11.49 27.07
C MET A 191 42.72 12.19 27.45
N ASP A 192 41.68 11.43 27.75
CA ASP A 192 40.46 11.99 28.32
C ASP A 192 40.74 12.53 29.73
N GLN A 193 40.48 13.81 29.91
CA GLN A 193 40.52 14.57 31.16
C GLN A 193 39.09 15.02 31.54
N GLY A 194 38.07 14.27 31.09
CA GLY A 194 36.66 14.60 31.28
C GLY A 194 36.00 15.29 30.08
N GLN A 195 36.62 15.28 28.88
CA GLN A 195 35.96 15.73 27.65
C GLN A 195 34.77 14.82 27.33
N ALA A 196 34.92 13.49 27.45
CA ALA A 196 33.86 12.53 27.20
C ALA A 196 32.64 12.80 28.11
N ASN A 197 32.89 13.04 29.40
CA ASN A 197 31.84 13.37 30.37
C ASN A 197 31.10 14.66 30.03
N ARG A 198 31.83 15.74 29.68
CA ARG A 198 31.23 17.04 29.33
C ARG A 198 30.40 16.99 28.06
N LEU A 199 30.79 16.15 27.09
CA LEU A 199 30.08 15.97 25.83
C LEU A 199 29.00 14.86 25.90
N GLY A 200 28.74 14.31 27.08
CA GLY A 200 27.72 13.26 27.27
C GLY A 200 28.06 11.93 26.60
N VAL A 201 29.34 11.69 26.28
CA VAL A 201 29.78 10.44 25.66
C VAL A 201 29.85 9.34 26.72
N ARG A 202 29.01 8.32 26.55
CA ARG A 202 28.88 7.17 27.48
C ARG A 202 29.13 5.82 26.82
N TYR A 203 29.02 5.76 25.49
CA TYR A 203 29.19 4.56 24.68
C TYR A 203 30.41 4.73 23.78
N PHE A 204 31.17 3.65 23.58
CA PHE A 204 32.43 3.67 22.84
C PHE A 204 32.50 2.49 21.84
N PRO A 205 33.22 2.65 20.72
CA PRO A 205 33.85 3.89 20.25
C PRO A 205 32.79 4.95 19.87
N ALA A 206 33.11 6.23 20.00
CA ALA A 206 32.20 7.32 19.65
C ALA A 206 32.85 8.30 18.67
N LEU A 207 32.09 8.69 17.66
CA LEU A 207 32.48 9.68 16.68
C LEU A 207 31.54 10.88 16.75
N LEU A 208 32.10 12.06 16.94
CA LEU A 208 31.35 13.31 17.00
C LEU A 208 31.89 14.27 15.93
N LEU A 209 30.99 14.95 15.24
CA LEU A 209 31.31 16.03 14.31
C LEU A 209 31.31 17.35 15.06
N VAL A 210 32.37 18.12 14.90
CA VAL A 210 32.59 19.38 15.61
C VAL A 210 32.78 20.50 14.61
N ASN A 211 32.06 21.58 14.80
CA ASN A 211 32.33 22.85 14.16
C ASN A 211 33.09 23.75 15.18
N PRO A 212 34.37 24.07 14.94
CA PRO A 212 35.17 24.87 15.86
C PRO A 212 34.77 26.36 15.88
N GLU A 213 34.14 26.88 14.82
CA GLU A 213 33.75 28.30 14.73
C GLU A 213 32.59 28.62 15.67
N ASN A 214 31.56 27.77 15.67
CA ASN A 214 30.35 27.96 16.50
C ASN A 214 30.28 26.99 17.69
N GLN A 215 31.31 26.16 17.89
CA GLN A 215 31.42 25.17 18.97
C GLN A 215 30.28 24.14 18.99
N ARG A 216 29.56 23.96 17.87
CA ARG A 216 28.51 22.95 17.76
C ARG A 216 29.13 21.56 17.66
N VAL A 217 28.65 20.65 18.50
CA VAL A 217 29.04 19.25 18.52
C VAL A 217 27.83 18.39 18.23
N SER A 218 27.94 17.48 17.26
CA SER A 218 26.86 16.57 16.87
C SER A 218 27.35 15.13 16.88
N PRO A 219 26.66 14.20 17.56
CA PRO A 219 27.04 12.79 17.54
C PRO A 219 26.78 12.20 16.15
N ILE A 220 27.76 11.46 15.62
CA ILE A 220 27.67 10.77 14.33
C ILE A 220 27.42 9.28 14.52
N ALA A 221 28.23 8.64 15.36
CA ALA A 221 28.16 7.20 15.57
C ALA A 221 28.61 6.81 16.97
N TYR A 222 28.01 5.72 17.46
CA TYR A 222 28.41 5.00 18.66
C TYR A 222 28.52 3.52 18.31
N GLY A 223 29.58 2.85 18.78
CA GLY A 223 29.84 1.45 18.46
C GLY A 223 30.60 1.27 17.15
N LEU A 224 30.89 0.01 16.82
CA LEU A 224 31.56 -0.37 15.59
C LEU A 224 30.62 -0.15 14.38
N THR A 225 31.10 0.55 13.36
CA THR A 225 30.35 0.94 12.17
C THR A 225 31.24 0.98 10.93
N THR A 226 30.62 0.93 9.76
CA THR A 226 31.25 0.98 8.43
C THR A 226 31.26 2.40 7.86
N GLN A 227 32.04 2.64 6.79
CA GLN A 227 32.18 3.96 6.17
C GLN A 227 30.88 4.47 5.53
N ASP A 228 30.10 3.62 4.88
CA ASP A 228 28.81 3.94 4.29
C ASP A 228 27.83 4.48 5.34
N VAL A 229 27.77 3.84 6.51
CA VAL A 229 26.95 4.31 7.63
C VAL A 229 27.45 5.67 8.13
N LEU A 230 28.77 5.90 8.18
CA LEU A 230 29.33 7.20 8.57
C LEU A 230 28.96 8.31 7.59
N MET A 231 29.02 8.02 6.28
CA MET A 231 28.63 8.96 5.23
C MET A 231 27.17 9.41 5.40
N GLU A 232 26.28 8.43 5.55
CA GLU A 232 24.84 8.67 5.72
C GLU A 232 24.55 9.44 7.02
N ARG A 233 25.19 9.08 8.14
CA ARG A 233 25.03 9.78 9.41
C ARG A 233 25.51 11.22 9.36
N ILE A 234 26.62 11.49 8.68
CA ILE A 234 27.11 12.86 8.50
C ILE A 234 26.14 13.68 7.63
N LYS A 235 25.62 13.10 6.54
CA LYS A 235 24.57 13.75 5.74
C LYS A 235 23.34 14.08 6.59
N GLN A 236 22.82 13.12 7.36
CA GLN A 236 21.67 13.33 8.25
C GLN A 236 21.92 14.45 9.27
N VAL A 237 23.10 14.48 9.88
CA VAL A 237 23.45 15.56 10.82
C VAL A 237 23.56 16.91 10.11
N ALA A 238 24.10 16.95 8.89
CA ALA A 238 24.19 18.16 8.08
C ALA A 238 22.81 18.72 7.69
N THR A 239 21.86 17.84 7.37
CA THR A 239 20.49 18.20 6.98
C THR A 239 19.55 18.34 8.18
N GLN A 240 20.03 18.13 9.41
CA GLN A 240 19.22 18.11 10.64
C GLN A 240 18.10 17.06 10.58
N PHE A 241 18.40 15.90 10.00
CA PHE A 241 17.48 14.77 9.82
C PHE A 241 16.24 15.10 8.97
N LYS A 242 16.31 16.17 8.16
CA LYS A 242 15.33 16.38 7.09
C LYS A 242 15.49 15.28 6.06
N GLY A 243 14.37 14.66 5.68
CA GLY A 243 14.34 13.64 4.63
C GLY A 243 14.76 14.22 3.29
N ASP A 244 15.19 13.33 2.39
CA ASP A 244 15.32 13.68 0.98
C ASP A 244 13.88 13.86 0.45
N GLU A 245 13.43 15.11 0.32
CA GLU A 245 12.15 15.45 -0.35
C GLU A 245 12.24 15.18 -1.86
#